data_AF-A0A7U4QKR9-F1
#
_entry.id   AF-A0A7U4QKR9-F1
#
_cell.length_a   1.000
_cell.length_b   1.000
_cell.length_c   1.000
_cell.angle_alpha   90.00
_cell.angle_beta   90.00
_cell.angle_gamma   90.00
#
_symmetry.space_group_name_H-M   'P 1'
#
loop_
_entity.id
_entity.type
_entity.pdbx_description
1 polymer ?
#
loop_
_entity_poly.entity_id
_entity_poly.type
_entity_poly.pdbx_seq_one_letter_code
_entity_poly.pdbx_strand_id
1 'polypeptide(L)'
;MKELVKGGFTIKDACFSLGISRSRYYDVLSKKSEQKGEGKQINKTKGGKFDQTNRMLVQRIKAIKGEHPFWGYRRVRAWLRYSREGIKVNQKRIYKLMKENGLLVERKIYKAKRRPTRSKPKKEEVIWLHEFTSLTEAKEVIRDWIAKYNREYVHSALGYLSPLEFEQKFYQNYCQGGCLMTSTLKWAKICPPWRGSLQNHD
;
A
#
# COMPACT_ATOMS: atom_id res chain seq x y z
N MET A 1 -36.10 -3.68 -45.21
CA MET A 1 -35.55 -4.69 -44.27
C MET A 1 -36.21 -6.06 -44.41
N LYS A 2 -37.51 -6.23 -44.11
CA LYS A 2 -38.20 -7.54 -44.22
C LYS A 2 -38.16 -8.16 -45.63
N GLU A 3 -38.30 -7.32 -46.66
CA GLU A 3 -38.27 -7.79 -48.05
C GLU A 3 -36.87 -8.24 -48.50
N LEU A 4 -35.81 -7.58 -48.03
CA LEU A 4 -34.42 -8.01 -48.31
C LEU A 4 -34.11 -9.34 -47.62
N VAL A 5 -34.56 -9.52 -46.37
CA VAL A 5 -34.34 -10.77 -45.64
C VAL A 5 -35.12 -11.93 -46.26
N LYS A 6 -36.33 -11.69 -46.79
CA LYS A 6 -37.09 -12.69 -47.56
C LYS A 6 -36.40 -13.07 -48.87
N GLY A 7 -35.72 -12.11 -49.51
CA GLY A 7 -34.90 -12.32 -50.71
C GLY A 7 -33.56 -13.04 -50.46
N GLY A 8 -33.31 -13.55 -49.24
CA GLY A 8 -32.12 -14.33 -48.91
C GLY A 8 -30.91 -13.52 -48.42
N PHE A 9 -31.03 -12.18 -48.33
CA PHE A 9 -29.93 -11.35 -47.83
C PHE A 9 -29.76 -11.49 -46.31
N THR A 10 -28.51 -11.52 -45.85
CA THR A 10 -28.23 -11.54 -44.41
C THR A 10 -28.66 -10.22 -43.76
N ILE A 11 -29.01 -10.28 -42.47
CA ILE A 11 -29.38 -9.08 -41.70
C ILE A 11 -28.26 -8.03 -41.72
N LYS A 12 -26.99 -8.47 -41.75
CA LYS A 12 -25.82 -7.60 -41.81
C LYS A 12 -25.80 -6.82 -43.12
N ASP A 13 -25.96 -7.50 -44.25
CA ASP A 13 -25.90 -6.89 -45.58
C ASP A 13 -27.12 -6.01 -45.82
N ALA A 14 -28.30 -6.46 -45.39
CA ALA A 14 -29.52 -5.65 -45.46
C ALA A 14 -29.43 -4.37 -44.60
N CYS A 15 -28.79 -4.40 -43.42
CA CYS A 15 -28.55 -3.21 -42.62
C CYS A 15 -27.55 -2.25 -43.30
N PHE A 16 -26.48 -2.81 -43.86
CA PHE A 16 -25.44 -2.06 -44.55
C PHE A 16 -26.00 -1.34 -45.79
N SER A 17 -26.72 -2.05 -46.66
CA SER A 17 -27.31 -1.50 -47.88
C SER A 17 -28.41 -0.46 -47.62
N LEU A 18 -29.08 -0.53 -46.46
CA LEU A 18 -30.09 0.44 -46.05
C LEU A 18 -29.53 1.62 -45.25
N GLY A 19 -28.21 1.65 -44.98
CA GLY A 19 -27.58 2.70 -44.17
C GLY A 19 -28.02 2.72 -42.70
N ILE A 20 -28.55 1.61 -42.18
CA ILE A 20 -29.04 1.50 -40.80
C ILE A 20 -27.99 0.76 -39.96
N SER A 21 -27.67 1.29 -38.78
CA SER A 21 -26.79 0.57 -37.86
C SER A 21 -27.44 -0.73 -37.39
N ARG A 22 -26.66 -1.82 -37.32
CA ARG A 22 -27.17 -3.12 -36.84
C ARG A 22 -27.84 -3.03 -35.46
N SER A 23 -27.30 -2.19 -34.57
CA SER A 23 -27.90 -1.95 -33.25
C SER A 23 -29.28 -1.31 -33.35
N ARG A 24 -29.48 -0.34 -34.25
CA ARG A 24 -30.78 0.30 -34.47
C ARG A 24 -31.83 -0.71 -34.94
N TYR A 25 -31.45 -1.68 -35.79
CA TYR A 25 -32.35 -2.75 -36.24
C TYR A 25 -32.81 -3.64 -35.07
N TYR A 26 -31.89 -4.13 -34.23
CA TYR A 26 -32.25 -4.97 -33.08
C TYR A 26 -32.99 -4.20 -31.97
N ASP A 27 -32.70 -2.91 -31.77
CA ASP A 27 -33.44 -2.05 -30.84
C ASP A 27 -34.89 -1.82 -31.25
N VAL A 28 -35.14 -1.66 -32.55
CA VAL A 28 -36.51 -1.50 -33.06
C VAL A 28 -37.27 -2.83 -32.95
N LEU A 29 -36.60 -3.96 -33.20
CA LEU A 29 -37.18 -5.29 -32.98
C LEU A 29 -37.58 -5.52 -31.53
N SER A 30 -36.72 -5.17 -30.56
CA SER A 30 -37.01 -5.35 -29.13
C SER A 30 -38.19 -4.49 -28.66
N LYS A 31 -38.33 -3.28 -29.20
CA LYS A 31 -39.47 -2.39 -28.91
C LYS A 31 -40.78 -2.82 -29.60
N LYS A 32 -40.70 -3.44 -30.78
CA LYS A 32 -41.89 -3.90 -31.52
C LYS A 32 -42.56 -5.11 -30.85
N SER A 33 -41.81 -5.92 -30.09
CA SER A 33 -42.39 -6.93 -29.19
C SER A 33 -43.12 -6.33 -27.98
N GLU A 34 -42.80 -5.10 -27.58
CA GLU A 34 -43.42 -4.43 -26.42
C GLU A 34 -44.75 -3.75 -26.78
N GLN A 35 -44.98 -3.39 -28.06
CA GLN A 35 -46.16 -2.61 -28.50
C GLN A 35 -47.39 -3.45 -28.91
N LYS A 36 -47.33 -4.78 -28.84
CA LYS A 36 -48.48 -5.66 -29.14
C LYS A 36 -49.34 -6.03 -27.92
N GLY A 37 -49.00 -5.52 -26.73
CA GLY A 37 -49.83 -5.64 -25.53
C GLY A 37 -50.30 -4.25 -25.11
N GLU A 38 -51.62 -4.05 -25.08
CA GLU A 38 -52.25 -2.85 -24.56
C GLU A 38 -51.77 -2.59 -23.11
N GLY A 39 -51.46 -1.32 -22.84
CA GLY A 39 -50.68 -0.88 -21.69
C GLY A 39 -51.32 -1.23 -20.35
N LYS A 40 -50.73 -2.23 -19.66
CA LYS A 40 -50.68 -2.18 -18.19
C LYS A 40 -49.67 -1.13 -17.80
N GLN A 41 -50.07 -0.16 -16.96
CA GLN A 41 -49.11 0.66 -16.23
C GLN A 41 -48.11 -0.26 -15.53
N ILE A 42 -46.88 -0.34 -16.06
CA ILE A 42 -45.79 -1.03 -15.39
C ILE A 42 -45.28 -0.03 -14.37
N ASN A 43 -45.85 -0.03 -13.16
CA ASN A 43 -45.10 0.42 -12.00
C ASN A 43 -43.75 -0.29 -12.09
N LYS A 44 -42.66 0.48 -12.24
CA LYS A 44 -41.30 -0.02 -12.49
C LYS A 44 -40.73 -0.69 -11.22
N THR A 45 -41.43 -1.65 -10.62
CA THR A 45 -40.89 -2.56 -9.61
C THR A 45 -40.04 -3.64 -10.30
N LYS A 46 -38.99 -3.23 -11.03
CA LYS A 46 -37.99 -4.16 -11.62
C LYS A 46 -37.03 -4.78 -10.57
N GLY A 47 -37.51 -5.02 -9.35
CA GLY A 47 -36.71 -5.52 -8.21
C GLY A 47 -37.31 -6.73 -7.47
N GLY A 48 -38.37 -7.37 -8.00
CA GLY A 48 -39.30 -8.16 -7.18
C GLY A 48 -38.78 -9.43 -6.48
N LYS A 49 -37.70 -10.07 -6.93
CA LYS A 49 -37.21 -11.34 -6.33
C LYS A 49 -35.71 -11.34 -6.06
N PHE A 50 -34.93 -10.80 -6.99
CA PHE A 50 -33.48 -10.70 -6.85
C PHE A 50 -33.08 -9.78 -5.69
N ASP A 51 -33.79 -8.66 -5.50
CA ASP A 51 -33.48 -7.73 -4.41
C ASP A 51 -33.87 -8.29 -3.05
N GLN A 52 -34.99 -9.01 -2.95
CA GLN A 52 -35.36 -9.70 -1.72
C GLN A 52 -34.31 -10.77 -1.34
N THR A 53 -33.86 -11.56 -2.33
CA THR A 53 -32.81 -12.57 -2.12
C THR A 53 -31.48 -11.91 -1.71
N ASN A 54 -31.12 -10.76 -2.30
CA ASN A 54 -29.93 -10.01 -1.93
C ASN A 54 -30.03 -9.43 -0.52
N ARG A 55 -31.21 -8.90 -0.13
CA ARG A 55 -31.46 -8.39 1.23
C ARG A 55 -31.28 -9.50 2.27
N MET A 56 -31.85 -10.67 2.04
CA MET A 56 -31.66 -11.84 2.91
C MET A 56 -30.19 -12.26 2.98
N LEU A 57 -29.51 -12.31 1.84
CA LEU A 57 -28.11 -12.68 1.79
C LEU A 57 -27.21 -11.67 2.54
N VAL A 58 -27.50 -10.37 2.42
CA VAL A 58 -26.79 -9.30 3.16
C VAL A 58 -27.01 -9.43 4.66
N GLN A 59 -28.24 -9.71 5.11
CA GLN A 59 -28.53 -9.97 6.53
C GLN A 59 -27.70 -11.15 7.05
N ARG A 60 -27.63 -12.24 6.29
CA ARG A 60 -26.80 -13.40 6.68
C ARG A 60 -25.32 -13.06 6.74
N ILE A 61 -24.81 -12.31 5.77
CA ILE A 61 -23.41 -11.84 5.77
C ILE A 61 -23.13 -10.96 7.00
N LYS A 62 -24.06 -10.08 7.39
CA LYS A 62 -23.92 -9.25 8.60
C LYS A 62 -23.85 -10.09 9.88
N ALA A 63 -24.65 -11.15 9.99
CA ALA A 63 -24.56 -12.08 11.12
C ALA A 63 -23.17 -12.77 11.19
N ILE A 64 -22.69 -13.30 10.06
CA ILE A 64 -21.35 -13.92 9.98
C ILE A 64 -20.25 -12.91 10.34
N LYS A 65 -20.42 -11.65 9.93
CA LYS A 65 -19.48 -10.56 10.26
C LYS A 65 -19.48 -10.19 11.73
N GLY A 66 -20.61 -10.33 12.42
CA GLY A 66 -20.70 -10.17 13.88
C GLY A 66 -19.85 -11.21 14.61
N GLU A 67 -19.91 -12.47 14.18
CA GLU A 67 -19.08 -13.56 14.72
C GLU A 67 -17.61 -13.42 14.30
N HIS A 68 -17.36 -12.91 13.10
CA HIS A 68 -16.03 -12.87 12.49
C HIS A 68 -15.70 -11.52 11.81
N PRO A 69 -15.29 -10.49 12.60
CA PRO A 69 -15.08 -9.14 12.08
C PRO A 69 -14.05 -9.04 10.93
N PHE A 70 -12.95 -9.79 11.01
CA PHE A 70 -11.83 -9.71 10.05
C PHE A 70 -12.01 -10.52 8.76
N TRP A 71 -13.15 -11.20 8.57
CA TRP A 71 -13.32 -12.06 7.41
C TRP A 71 -13.58 -11.29 6.11
N GLY A 72 -12.84 -11.63 5.05
CA GLY A 72 -13.11 -11.13 3.71
C GLY A 72 -14.18 -11.94 2.98
N TYR A 73 -14.64 -11.44 1.84
CA TYR A 73 -15.69 -12.07 1.02
C TYR A 73 -15.40 -13.52 0.63
N ARG A 74 -14.11 -13.91 0.51
CA ARG A 74 -13.69 -15.29 0.23
C ARG A 74 -14.07 -16.24 1.37
N ARG A 75 -13.80 -15.87 2.63
CA ARG A 75 -14.12 -16.69 3.81
C ARG A 75 -15.61 -16.72 4.07
N VAL A 76 -16.28 -15.57 3.95
CA VAL A 76 -17.74 -15.47 4.04
C VAL A 76 -18.42 -16.39 3.01
N ARG A 77 -17.95 -16.42 1.77
CA ARG A 77 -18.47 -17.34 0.74
C ARG A 77 -18.26 -18.81 1.11
N ALA A 78 -17.07 -19.16 1.60
CA ALA A 78 -16.79 -20.53 2.03
C ALA A 78 -17.75 -20.94 3.15
N TRP A 79 -17.92 -20.08 4.15
CA TRP A 79 -18.86 -20.29 5.25
C TRP A 79 -20.28 -20.51 4.75
N LEU A 80 -20.81 -19.62 3.90
CA LEU A 80 -22.15 -19.77 3.32
C LEU A 80 -22.31 -21.09 2.56
N ARG A 81 -21.29 -21.54 1.84
CA ARG A 81 -21.32 -22.78 1.05
C ARG A 81 -21.32 -24.04 1.92
N TYR A 82 -20.55 -24.05 3.02
CA TYR A 82 -20.31 -25.25 3.83
C TYR A 82 -21.07 -25.25 5.16
N SER A 83 -21.74 -24.15 5.51
CA SER A 83 -22.69 -24.10 6.62
C SER A 83 -23.89 -25.04 6.37
N ARG A 84 -24.65 -25.34 7.42
CA ARG A 84 -25.85 -26.19 7.36
C ARG A 84 -26.90 -25.70 6.32
N GLU A 85 -26.90 -24.41 6.00
CA GLU A 85 -27.80 -23.79 5.01
C GLU A 85 -27.36 -24.00 3.55
N GLY A 86 -26.10 -24.35 3.29
CA GLY A 86 -25.62 -24.78 1.96
C GLY A 86 -25.82 -23.78 0.81
N ILE A 87 -25.82 -22.47 1.07
CA ILE A 87 -26.18 -21.46 0.07
C ILE A 87 -25.08 -21.31 -0.99
N LYS A 88 -25.31 -21.87 -2.18
CA LYS A 88 -24.38 -21.82 -3.32
C LYS A 88 -24.45 -20.45 -4.02
N VAL A 89 -23.53 -19.54 -3.69
CA VAL A 89 -23.45 -18.21 -4.32
C VAL A 89 -22.10 -17.98 -5.02
N ASN A 90 -22.14 -17.32 -6.18
CA ASN A 90 -20.95 -16.89 -6.90
C ASN A 90 -20.16 -15.83 -6.10
N GLN A 91 -18.83 -15.93 -6.11
CA GLN A 91 -17.93 -14.98 -5.45
C GLN A 91 -18.12 -13.53 -5.89
N LYS A 92 -18.42 -13.28 -7.18
CA LYS A 92 -18.66 -11.92 -7.70
C LYS A 92 -19.86 -11.26 -7.03
N ARG A 93 -20.91 -12.03 -6.76
CA ARG A 93 -22.15 -11.55 -6.12
C ARG A 93 -21.90 -11.19 -4.64
N ILE A 94 -21.22 -12.05 -3.90
CA ILE A 94 -20.87 -11.78 -2.49
C ILE A 94 -19.96 -10.56 -2.38
N TYR A 95 -18.94 -10.46 -3.24
CA TYR A 95 -18.08 -9.30 -3.29
C TYR A 95 -18.86 -8.00 -3.54
N LYS A 96 -19.75 -8.00 -4.54
CA LYS A 96 -20.60 -6.83 -4.86
C LYS A 96 -21.47 -6.42 -3.67
N LEU A 97 -22.19 -7.37 -3.06
CA LEU A 97 -23.06 -7.11 -1.91
C LEU A 97 -22.29 -6.61 -0.69
N MET A 98 -21.11 -7.18 -0.40
CA MET A 98 -20.26 -6.71 0.68
C MET A 98 -19.70 -5.31 0.41
N LYS A 99 -19.35 -5.00 -0.85
CA LYS A 99 -18.85 -3.68 -1.24
C LYS A 99 -19.94 -2.61 -1.10
N GLU A 100 -21.12 -2.87 -1.62
CA GLU A 100 -22.27 -1.94 -1.59
C GLU A 100 -22.76 -1.66 -0.17
N ASN A 101 -22.60 -2.62 0.76
CA ASN A 101 -23.00 -2.48 2.16
C ASN A 101 -21.86 -2.06 3.09
N GLY A 102 -20.67 -1.71 2.57
CA GLY A 102 -19.53 -1.28 3.39
C GLY A 102 -18.97 -2.38 4.31
N LEU A 103 -19.16 -3.66 3.99
CA LEU A 103 -18.75 -4.82 4.81
C LEU A 103 -17.35 -5.34 4.47
N LEU A 104 -16.64 -4.70 3.54
CA LEU A 104 -15.28 -5.07 3.17
C LEU A 104 -14.29 -4.60 4.24
N VAL A 105 -13.32 -5.46 4.57
CA VAL A 105 -12.23 -5.11 5.47
C VAL A 105 -11.29 -4.15 4.75
N GLU A 106 -10.96 -3.03 5.40
CA GLU A 106 -9.97 -2.09 4.90
C GLU A 106 -8.60 -2.76 4.78
N ARG A 107 -7.96 -2.60 3.61
CA ARG A 107 -6.63 -3.13 3.38
C ARG A 107 -5.60 -2.09 3.81
N LYS A 108 -4.97 -2.30 4.97
CA LYS A 108 -3.82 -1.49 5.39
C LYS A 108 -2.57 -1.96 4.63
N ILE A 109 -2.06 -1.11 3.74
CA ILE A 109 -0.82 -1.37 3.00
C ILE A 109 0.36 -0.82 3.82
N TYR A 110 1.13 -1.71 4.42
CA TYR A 110 2.38 -1.35 5.09
C TYR A 110 3.48 -1.17 4.04
N LYS A 111 3.99 0.05 3.87
CA LYS A 111 5.17 0.29 3.04
C LYS A 111 6.42 -0.03 3.85
N ALA A 112 7.30 -0.86 3.30
CA ALA A 112 8.60 -1.12 3.89
C ALA A 112 9.41 0.19 3.96
N LYS A 113 9.93 0.54 5.14
CA LYS A 113 10.84 1.68 5.29
C LYS A 113 12.20 1.31 4.66
N ARG A 114 12.53 1.89 3.51
CA ARG A 114 13.85 1.76 2.88
C ARG A 114 14.72 2.93 3.33
N ARG A 115 15.33 2.83 4.51
CA ARG A 115 16.41 3.74 4.91
C ARG A 115 17.69 2.92 5.03
N PRO A 116 18.83 3.40 4.54
CA PRO A 116 20.10 2.71 4.77
C PRO A 116 20.37 2.67 6.27
N THR A 117 20.80 1.53 6.80
CA THR A 117 21.10 1.33 8.22
C THR A 117 22.43 1.96 8.64
N ARG A 118 23.29 2.30 7.67
CA ARG A 118 24.59 2.97 7.87
C ARG A 118 24.71 4.16 6.95
N SER A 119 25.46 5.18 7.36
CA SER A 119 25.87 6.27 6.47
C SER A 119 26.64 5.67 5.28
N LYS A 120 26.50 6.30 4.11
CA LYS A 120 27.34 5.93 2.96
C LYS A 120 28.79 6.29 3.30
N PRO A 121 29.77 5.41 3.02
CA PRO A 121 31.18 5.77 3.17
C PRO A 121 31.50 6.96 2.26
N LYS A 122 32.27 7.92 2.78
CA LYS A 122 32.74 9.10 2.03
C LYS A 122 33.93 8.74 1.14
N LYS A 123 33.68 7.89 0.13
CA LYS A 123 34.73 7.39 -0.78
C LYS A 123 35.31 8.50 -1.66
N GLU A 124 34.50 9.50 -1.98
CA GLU A 124 34.86 10.61 -2.88
C GLU A 124 35.94 11.52 -2.28
N GLU A 125 35.97 11.68 -0.95
CA GLU A 125 36.85 12.64 -0.27
C GLU A 125 38.24 12.06 0.09
N VAL A 126 38.42 10.74 0.01
CA VAL A 126 39.68 10.07 0.40
C VAL A 126 40.07 9.01 -0.60
N ILE A 127 39.19 8.03 -0.80
CA ILE A 127 39.53 6.79 -1.51
C ILE A 127 39.74 7.06 -3.00
N TRP A 128 38.97 7.97 -3.60
CA TRP A 128 39.09 8.28 -5.03
C TRP A 128 40.18 9.29 -5.38
N LEU A 129 40.75 9.98 -4.38
CA LEU A 129 41.77 11.01 -4.58
C LEU A 129 43.20 10.48 -4.43
N HIS A 130 43.36 9.21 -4.05
CA HIS A 130 44.65 8.61 -3.76
C HIS A 130 44.81 7.30 -4.52
N GLU A 131 45.98 7.10 -5.13
CA GLU A 131 46.42 5.81 -5.63
C GLU A 131 47.29 5.16 -4.57
N PHE A 132 46.77 4.13 -3.90
CA PHE A 132 47.50 3.45 -2.84
C PHE A 132 48.36 2.33 -3.40
N THR A 133 49.62 2.29 -2.98
CA THR A 133 50.55 1.21 -3.33
C THR A 133 50.50 0.05 -2.33
N SER A 134 50.02 0.32 -1.11
CA SER A 134 49.93 -0.64 -0.02
C SER A 134 48.70 -0.41 0.86
N LEU A 135 48.24 -1.48 1.53
CA LEU A 135 47.15 -1.42 2.49
C LEU A 135 47.52 -0.64 3.76
N THR A 136 48.80 -0.60 4.13
CA THR A 136 49.29 0.18 5.28
C THR A 136 49.16 1.68 5.01
N GLU A 137 49.62 2.11 3.83
CA GLU A 137 49.49 3.49 3.34
C GLU A 137 48.02 3.92 3.31
N ALA A 138 47.14 3.09 2.74
CA ALA A 138 45.71 3.38 2.71
C ALA A 138 45.11 3.57 4.11
N LYS A 139 45.52 2.76 5.09
CA LYS A 139 45.06 2.87 6.48
C LYS A 139 45.52 4.16 7.14
N GLU A 140 46.75 4.60 6.89
CA GLU A 140 47.30 5.84 7.43
C GLU A 140 46.56 7.05 6.89
N VAL A 141 46.41 7.14 5.56
CA VAL A 141 45.67 8.23 4.91
C VAL A 141 44.21 8.29 5.40
N ILE A 142 43.54 7.14 5.51
CA ILE A 142 42.16 7.10 6.03
C ILE A 142 42.12 7.54 7.50
N ARG A 143 43.08 7.12 8.34
CA ARG A 143 43.14 7.50 9.75
C ARG A 143 43.33 9.01 9.91
N ASP A 144 44.24 9.59 9.15
CA ASP A 144 44.53 11.02 9.18
C ASP A 144 43.34 11.84 8.70
N TRP A 145 42.67 11.38 7.64
CA TRP A 145 41.44 12.01 7.18
C TRP A 145 40.32 11.94 8.23
N ILE A 146 40.12 10.79 8.90
CA ILE A 146 39.13 10.67 9.99
C ILE A 146 39.46 11.66 11.12
N ALA A 147 40.75 11.78 11.48
CA ALA A 147 41.18 12.69 12.52
C ALA A 147 40.92 14.16 12.13
N LYS A 148 41.22 14.54 10.88
CA LYS A 148 40.90 15.87 10.33
C LYS A 148 39.40 16.13 10.31
N TYR A 149 38.61 15.19 9.81
CA TYR A 149 37.15 15.29 9.77
C TYR A 149 36.56 15.51 11.15
N ASN A 150 36.99 14.74 12.15
CA ASN A 150 36.50 14.86 13.51
C ASN A 150 36.87 16.21 14.16
N ARG A 151 38.04 16.78 13.83
CA ARG A 151 38.50 18.05 14.40
C ARG A 151 37.92 19.29 13.71
N GLU A 152 37.85 19.27 12.39
CA GLU A 152 37.68 20.49 11.58
C GLU A 152 36.35 20.56 10.83
N TYR A 153 35.69 19.42 10.57
CA TYR A 153 34.53 19.40 9.68
C TYR A 153 33.24 19.82 10.41
N VAL A 154 32.73 21.02 10.11
CA VAL A 154 31.50 21.54 10.72
C VAL A 154 30.24 20.91 10.10
N HIS A 155 29.34 20.43 10.96
CA HIS A 155 28.08 19.82 10.54
C HIS A 155 26.88 20.67 10.90
N SER A 156 26.02 20.97 9.92
CA SER A 156 24.74 21.66 10.16
C SER A 156 23.84 20.90 11.15
N ALA A 157 23.83 19.56 11.08
CA ALA A 157 23.10 18.70 12.02
C ALA A 157 23.64 18.77 13.47
N LEU A 158 24.89 19.19 13.66
CA LEU A 158 25.53 19.37 14.98
C LEU A 158 25.55 20.85 15.41
N GLY A 159 24.82 21.73 14.71
CA GLY A 159 24.82 23.16 15.01
C GLY A 159 26.10 23.87 14.59
N TYR A 160 26.67 23.48 13.44
CA TYR A 160 27.94 24.02 12.90
C TYR A 160 29.15 23.77 13.79
N LEU A 161 29.14 22.66 14.52
CA LEU A 161 30.28 22.16 15.30
C LEU A 161 30.93 20.99 14.59
N SER A 162 32.23 20.80 14.84
CA SER A 162 32.90 19.55 14.46
C SER A 162 32.45 18.39 15.35
N PRO A 163 32.60 17.14 14.90
CA PRO A 163 32.26 15.98 15.74
C PRO A 163 32.94 16.00 17.11
N LEU A 164 34.22 16.40 17.18
CA LEU A 164 34.97 16.49 18.43
C LEU A 164 34.46 17.61 19.33
N GLU A 165 34.18 18.79 18.78
CA GLU A 165 33.61 19.91 19.55
C GLU A 165 32.22 19.59 20.10
N PHE A 166 31.40 18.91 19.29
CA PHE A 166 30.09 18.44 19.71
C PHE A 166 30.20 17.44 20.87
N GLU A 167 31.13 16.48 20.77
CA GLU A 167 31.40 15.51 21.84
C GLU A 167 31.89 16.20 23.13
N GLN A 168 32.81 17.17 23.03
CA GLN A 168 33.28 17.95 24.18
C GLN A 168 32.16 18.74 24.85
N LYS A 169 31.33 19.44 24.06
CA LYS A 169 30.17 20.17 24.59
C LYS A 169 29.14 19.24 25.22
N PHE A 170 28.93 18.06 24.64
CA PHE A 170 28.08 17.04 25.25
C PHE A 170 28.62 16.69 26.64
N TYR A 171 29.87 16.26 26.78
CA TYR A 171 30.41 15.92 28.10
C TYR A 171 30.45 17.11 29.07
N GLN A 172 30.78 18.32 28.61
CA GLN A 172 30.76 19.51 29.47
C GLN A 172 29.36 19.78 30.04
N ASN A 173 28.33 19.71 29.21
CA ASN A 173 26.94 19.96 29.62
C ASN A 173 26.37 18.83 30.49
N TYR A 174 26.70 17.56 30.21
CA TYR A 174 26.14 16.41 30.92
C TYR A 174 26.94 15.98 32.16
N CYS A 175 28.24 16.28 32.25
CA CYS A 175 29.07 15.92 33.42
C CYS A 175 29.18 17.06 34.46
N GLN A 176 29.12 18.33 34.06
CA GLN A 176 29.20 19.45 35.03
C GLN A 176 27.86 19.75 35.75
N GLY A 177 26.74 19.26 35.22
CA GLY A 177 25.40 19.42 35.82
C GLY A 177 25.05 18.44 36.95
N GLY A 178 26.03 17.69 37.47
CA GLY A 178 25.81 16.63 38.44
C GLY A 178 25.38 15.33 37.75
N CYS A 179 26.27 14.34 37.80
CA CYS A 179 25.94 12.99 37.38
C CYS A 179 24.96 12.39 38.42
N LEU A 180 23.66 12.66 38.28
CA LEU A 180 22.63 11.92 39.02
C LEU A 180 22.57 10.52 38.42
N MET A 181 23.49 9.67 38.88
CA MET A 181 23.48 8.22 38.72
C MET A 181 22.31 7.63 39.51
N THR A 182 21.07 8.00 39.18
CA THR A 182 19.87 7.33 39.71
C THR A 182 19.42 6.28 38.71
N SER A 183 20.06 5.11 38.78
CA SER A 183 19.49 3.76 38.66
C SER A 183 18.14 3.59 37.91
N THR A 184 17.99 4.14 36.70
CA THR A 184 16.90 3.75 35.79
C THR A 184 17.45 3.56 34.39
N LEU A 185 17.66 2.27 34.12
CA LEU A 185 18.22 1.56 32.95
C LEU A 185 17.69 1.94 31.55
N LYS A 186 17.61 3.21 31.18
CA LYS A 186 17.34 3.60 29.78
C LYS A 186 18.40 4.48 29.12
N TRP A 187 19.13 5.30 29.89
CA TRP A 187 20.15 6.20 29.33
C TRP A 187 21.59 5.68 29.47
N ALA A 188 21.85 4.69 30.33
CA ALA A 188 23.17 4.09 30.51
C ALA A 188 23.74 3.36 29.27
N LYS A 189 22.91 3.09 28.25
CA LYS A 189 23.36 2.54 26.95
C LYS A 189 23.66 3.61 25.89
N ILE A 190 23.43 4.89 26.19
CA ILE A 190 23.55 6.01 25.24
C ILE A 190 24.78 6.89 25.56
N CYS A 191 25.31 6.85 26.78
CA CYS A 191 26.64 7.43 27.05
C CYS A 191 27.71 6.49 26.47
N PRO A 192 28.37 6.83 25.35
CA PRO A 192 29.61 6.13 25.01
C PRO A 192 30.60 6.27 26.18
N PRO A 193 31.40 5.24 26.48
CA PRO A 193 32.48 5.42 27.44
C PRO A 193 33.35 6.58 26.99
N TRP A 194 33.68 7.49 27.91
CA TRP A 194 34.58 8.61 27.67
C TRP A 194 35.89 8.02 27.13
N ARG A 195 36.12 8.16 25.82
CA ARG A 195 37.30 7.62 25.13
C ARG A 195 38.45 8.64 25.22
N GLY A 196 38.57 9.31 26.36
CA GLY A 196 39.63 10.27 26.61
C GLY A 196 40.92 9.56 27.03
N SER A 197 42.02 10.11 26.53
CA SER A 197 43.42 9.74 26.75
C SER A 197 43.87 8.34 26.26
N LEU A 198 44.03 8.20 24.94
CA LEU A 198 45.31 7.68 24.43
C LEU A 198 46.27 8.88 24.38
N GLN A 199 46.67 9.36 25.55
CA GLN A 199 47.85 10.18 25.68
C GLN A 199 49.03 9.23 25.66
N ASN A 200 50.01 9.58 24.82
CA ASN A 200 51.32 8.97 24.78
C ASN A 200 51.84 8.82 26.21
N HIS A 201 52.06 7.59 26.64
CA HIS A 201 53.07 7.31 27.66
C HIS A 201 54.37 7.08 26.89
N ASP A 202 55.40 7.80 27.31
CA ASP A 202 56.77 7.79 26.79
C ASP A 202 57.35 6.37 26.60
#